data_AF-A0A3M1UET2-F1
#
_entry.id   AF-A0A3M1UET2-F1
#
_cell.length_a   1.000
_cell.length_b   1.000
_cell.length_c   1.000
_cell.angle_alpha   90.00
_cell.angle_beta   90.00
_cell.angle_gamma   90.00
#
_symmetry.space_group_name_H-M   'P 1'
#
loop_
_entity.id
_entity.type
_entity.pdbx_description
1 polymer ?
#
loop_
_entity_poly.entity_id
_entity_poly.type
_entity_poly.pdbx_seq_one_letter_code
_entity_poly.pdbx_strand_id
1 'polypeptide(L)'
;MFAKLIKESFPQDEKAGLYRTPNLPAVKLGKILRKEKRIASPSDVLAMHLYSGMFSSGAIIFTADRCFYEDGAFDLEEVKDCQVKDDHCIVLVNQKGQLVPHKLSVKNEQVAKTLKKVFDAIAYYDPKSEALMQQAAKKYEEAGFKDGELNWLLLRDEVMRTIDMLYERYNDGKLSILEYEDKKAELLSRL
;
A
#
# COMPACT_ATOMS: atom_id res chain seq x y z
N MET A 1 -0.92 -4.82 -11.70
CA MET A 1 -1.78 -5.50 -10.72
C MET A 1 -2.34 -4.52 -9.70
N PHE A 2 -1.50 -3.69 -9.08
CA PHE A 2 -1.87 -2.77 -7.99
C PHE A 2 -2.34 -1.39 -8.47
N ALA A 3 -2.62 -1.21 -9.77
CA ALA A 3 -2.83 0.12 -10.32
C ALA A 3 -4.05 0.84 -9.72
N LYS A 4 -5.14 0.10 -9.47
CA LYS A 4 -6.34 0.62 -8.83
C LYS A 4 -6.07 0.92 -7.35
N LEU A 5 -5.54 -0.05 -6.62
CA LEU A 5 -5.17 0.08 -5.20
C LEU A 5 -4.30 1.31 -4.94
N ILE A 6 -3.26 1.53 -5.76
CA ILE A 6 -2.36 2.68 -5.60
C ILE A 6 -3.11 3.98 -5.85
N LYS A 7 -3.97 4.06 -6.87
CA LYS A 7 -4.75 5.28 -7.15
C LYS A 7 -5.73 5.61 -6.02
N GLU A 8 -6.26 4.61 -5.35
CA GLU A 8 -7.24 4.77 -4.25
C GLU A 8 -6.56 5.07 -2.92
N SER A 9 -5.53 4.30 -2.57
CA SER A 9 -4.84 4.38 -1.26
C SER A 9 -3.78 5.48 -1.18
N PHE A 10 -3.12 5.82 -2.30
CA PHE A 10 -2.10 6.86 -2.31
C PHE A 10 -2.78 8.24 -2.28
N PRO A 11 -2.44 9.13 -1.34
CA PRO A 11 -3.07 10.44 -1.24
C PRO A 11 -2.46 11.47 -2.20
N GLN A 12 -3.20 12.55 -2.44
CA GLN A 12 -2.70 13.75 -3.12
C GLN A 12 -2.46 14.85 -2.08
N ASP A 13 -1.21 15.26 -1.89
CA ASP A 13 -0.82 16.39 -1.05
C ASP A 13 0.50 16.99 -1.55
N GLU A 14 0.41 18.08 -2.32
CA GLU A 14 1.57 18.72 -2.92
C GLU A 14 2.54 19.33 -1.90
N LYS A 15 2.02 19.76 -0.75
CA LYS A 15 2.85 20.36 0.33
C LYS A 15 3.69 19.30 0.99
N ALA A 16 3.13 18.11 1.18
CA ALA A 16 3.83 16.92 1.66
C ALA A 16 4.64 16.21 0.58
N GLY A 17 4.61 16.71 -0.67
CA GLY A 17 5.32 16.11 -1.80
C GLY A 17 4.70 14.80 -2.29
N LEU A 18 3.42 14.54 -2.02
CA LEU A 18 2.69 13.34 -2.43
C LEU A 18 1.85 13.64 -3.67
N TYR A 19 2.11 12.93 -4.77
CA TYR A 19 1.44 13.13 -6.04
C TYR A 19 0.93 11.80 -6.59
N ARG A 20 -0.28 11.81 -7.16
CA ARG A 20 -0.86 10.66 -7.87
C ARG A 20 -1.45 11.08 -9.21
N THR A 21 -1.56 10.14 -10.13
CA THR A 21 -2.26 10.33 -11.40
C THR A 21 -3.71 10.77 -11.15
N PRO A 22 -4.26 11.75 -11.89
CA PRO A 22 -3.66 12.46 -13.04
C PRO A 22 -2.77 13.68 -12.67
N ASN A 23 -2.62 14.01 -11.40
CA ASN A 23 -1.98 15.23 -10.91
C ASN A 23 -0.48 15.06 -10.62
N LEU A 24 0.24 14.42 -11.54
CA LEU A 24 1.69 14.25 -11.42
C LEU A 24 2.43 15.50 -11.91
N PRO A 25 3.52 15.92 -11.24
CA PRO A 25 4.25 17.13 -11.60
C PRO A 25 5.17 16.86 -12.80
N ALA A 26 4.65 17.01 -14.02
CA ALA A 26 5.29 16.60 -15.28
C ALA A 26 6.76 17.04 -15.42
N VAL A 27 7.08 18.29 -15.08
CA VAL A 27 8.45 18.81 -15.16
C VAL A 27 9.39 18.13 -14.16
N LYS A 28 8.94 17.90 -12.92
CA LYS A 28 9.76 17.23 -11.88
C LYS A 28 9.90 15.75 -12.22
N LEU A 29 8.81 15.10 -12.62
CA LEU A 29 8.80 13.71 -13.05
C LEU A 29 9.78 13.47 -14.21
N GLY A 30 9.73 14.30 -15.26
CA GLY A 30 10.64 14.18 -16.40
C GLY A 30 12.12 14.32 -16.01
N LYS A 31 12.46 15.18 -15.03
CA LYS A 31 13.83 15.28 -14.51
C LYS A 31 14.26 14.02 -13.76
N ILE A 32 13.36 13.40 -13.00
CA ILE A 32 13.64 12.20 -12.23
C ILE A 32 13.79 11.00 -13.16
N LEU A 33 12.91 10.83 -14.14
CA LEU A 33 12.95 9.72 -15.10
C LEU A 33 14.18 9.76 -16.03
N ARG A 34 14.83 10.92 -16.21
CA ARG A 34 16.14 10.98 -16.87
C ARG A 34 17.24 10.24 -16.09
N LYS A 35 17.13 10.19 -14.77
CA LYS A 35 18.05 9.47 -13.88
C LYS A 35 17.57 8.04 -13.63
N GLU A 36 16.26 7.87 -13.48
CA GLU A 36 15.61 6.59 -13.23
C GLU A 36 15.29 5.85 -14.54
N LYS A 37 16.30 5.19 -15.11
CA LYS A 37 16.19 4.47 -16.39
C LYS A 37 15.42 3.14 -16.29
N ARG A 38 15.06 2.69 -15.07
CA ARG A 38 14.33 1.43 -14.86
C ARG A 38 12.83 1.57 -15.17
N ILE A 39 12.33 2.79 -15.32
CA ILE A 39 10.94 3.09 -15.69
C ILE A 39 10.89 3.38 -17.19
N ALA A 40 10.11 2.60 -17.95
CA ALA A 40 10.08 2.66 -19.40
C ALA A 40 9.40 3.92 -19.93
N SER A 41 8.27 4.31 -19.33
CA SER A 41 7.50 5.48 -19.74
C SER A 41 6.99 6.30 -18.54
N PRO A 42 6.90 7.65 -18.66
CA PRO A 42 6.22 8.48 -17.66
C PRO A 42 4.77 8.09 -17.42
N SER A 43 4.10 7.49 -18.41
CA SER A 43 2.71 7.00 -18.28
C SER A 43 2.57 5.82 -17.31
N ASP A 44 3.66 5.13 -17.01
CA ASP A 44 3.66 3.96 -16.13
C ASP A 44 3.65 4.37 -14.66
N VAL A 45 3.99 5.64 -14.39
CA VAL A 45 4.01 6.20 -13.05
C VAL A 45 2.60 6.49 -12.59
N LEU A 46 2.20 5.85 -11.50
CA LEU A 46 0.87 6.00 -10.91
C LEU A 46 0.87 6.98 -9.76
N ALA A 47 1.92 6.95 -8.94
CA ALA A 47 2.10 7.84 -7.82
C ALA A 47 3.59 8.08 -7.53
N MET A 48 3.90 9.18 -6.86
CA MET A 48 5.24 9.45 -6.40
C MET A 48 5.24 10.30 -5.12
N HIS A 49 6.24 10.07 -4.28
CA HIS A 49 6.60 10.97 -3.19
C HIS A 49 7.92 11.67 -3.54
N LEU A 50 7.92 13.00 -3.50
CA LEU A 50 9.11 13.84 -3.61
C LEU A 50 9.52 14.30 -2.22
N TYR A 51 10.74 13.97 -1.80
CA TYR A 51 11.32 14.45 -0.55
C TYR A 51 12.51 15.35 -0.81
N SER A 52 12.66 16.36 0.05
CA SER A 52 13.82 17.24 0.07
C SER A 52 14.18 17.56 1.51
N GLY A 53 15.42 17.29 1.90
CA GLY A 53 16.01 17.71 3.16
C GLY A 53 17.20 18.64 2.93
N MET A 54 17.86 19.04 4.02
CA MET A 54 19.01 19.95 4.00
C MET A 54 20.21 19.41 3.20
N PHE A 55 20.35 18.07 3.09
CA PHE A 55 21.52 17.42 2.48
C PHE A 55 21.19 16.43 1.35
N SER A 56 19.93 16.04 1.18
CA SER A 56 19.53 15.13 0.10
C SER A 56 18.10 15.36 -0.34
N SER A 57 17.84 15.07 -1.61
CA SER A 57 16.50 15.10 -2.19
C SER A 57 16.35 13.90 -3.11
N GLY A 58 15.17 13.31 -3.17
CA GLY A 58 14.92 12.16 -4.00
C GLY A 58 13.45 11.93 -4.24
N ALA A 59 13.15 10.74 -4.75
CA ALA A 59 11.79 10.34 -5.06
C ALA A 59 11.57 8.86 -4.76
N ILE A 60 10.37 8.56 -4.29
CA ILE A 60 9.81 7.21 -4.26
C ILE A 60 8.74 7.18 -5.34
N ILE A 61 8.80 6.24 -6.28
CA ILE A 61 7.91 6.16 -7.44
C ILE A 61 7.19 4.81 -7.43
N PHE A 62 5.88 4.86 -7.64
CA PHE A 62 5.03 3.69 -7.74
C PHE A 62 4.53 3.53 -9.17
N THR A 63 4.66 2.32 -9.69
CA THR A 63 4.08 1.85 -10.94
C THR A 63 3.01 0.78 -10.63
N ALA A 64 2.45 0.14 -11.65
CA ALA A 64 1.38 -0.85 -11.46
C ALA A 64 1.81 -2.14 -10.72
N ASP A 65 3.11 -2.38 -10.62
CA ASP A 65 3.73 -3.62 -10.15
C ASP A 65 5.02 -3.39 -9.36
N ARG A 66 5.67 -2.22 -9.45
CA ARG A 66 6.95 -1.96 -8.78
C ARG A 66 7.00 -0.64 -8.02
N CYS A 67 7.84 -0.61 -6.98
CA CYS A 67 8.30 0.59 -6.30
C CYS A 67 9.76 0.87 -6.65
N PHE A 68 10.07 2.12 -6.98
CA PHE A 68 11.42 2.60 -7.27
C PHE A 68 11.81 3.68 -6.27
N TYR A 69 13.05 3.65 -5.80
CA TYR A 69 13.62 4.62 -4.88
C TYR A 69 15.13 4.77 -5.16
N GLU A 70 15.77 5.70 -4.46
CA GLU A 70 17.17 6.10 -4.72
C GLU A 70 18.15 4.92 -4.76
N ASP A 71 18.09 4.02 -3.77
CA ASP A 71 19.03 2.91 -3.65
C ASP A 71 18.55 1.61 -4.32
N GLY A 72 17.37 1.58 -4.95
CA GLY A 72 16.83 0.30 -5.42
C GLY A 72 15.43 0.34 -6.01
N ALA A 73 14.93 -0.86 -6.28
CA ALA A 73 13.56 -1.10 -6.70
C ALA A 73 13.13 -2.49 -6.22
N PHE A 74 11.83 -2.68 -6.02
CA PHE A 74 11.26 -3.98 -5.67
C PHE A 74 9.86 -4.14 -6.26
N ASP A 75 9.46 -5.40 -6.42
CA ASP A 75 8.14 -5.76 -6.91
C ASP A 75 7.12 -5.68 -5.77
N LEU A 76 5.98 -5.07 -6.03
CA LEU A 76 4.95 -4.80 -5.03
C LEU A 76 4.28 -6.06 -4.52
N GLU A 77 4.22 -7.11 -5.35
CA GLU A 77 3.68 -8.42 -4.97
C GLU A 77 4.51 -9.13 -3.90
N GLU A 78 5.78 -8.78 -3.78
CA GLU A 78 6.70 -9.36 -2.80
C GLU A 78 6.72 -8.59 -1.48
N VAL A 79 6.01 -7.47 -1.37
CA VAL A 79 5.90 -6.71 -0.11
C VAL A 79 5.18 -7.53 0.94
N LYS A 80 5.78 -7.68 2.13
CA LYS A 80 5.21 -8.43 3.25
C LYS A 80 4.87 -7.58 4.46
N ASP A 81 5.62 -6.51 4.69
CA ASP A 81 5.40 -5.60 5.82
C ASP A 81 6.06 -4.24 5.56
N CYS A 82 5.62 -3.22 6.27
CA CYS A 82 6.26 -1.91 6.31
C CYS A 82 6.29 -1.36 7.73
N GLN A 83 7.49 -0.97 8.18
CA GLN A 83 7.71 -0.33 9.46
C GLN A 83 8.10 1.13 9.27
N VAL A 84 7.71 1.99 10.20
CA VAL A 84 8.14 3.40 10.22
C VAL A 84 9.18 3.56 11.29
N LYS A 85 10.31 4.17 10.92
CA LYS A 85 11.35 4.57 11.86
C LYS A 85 11.76 6.00 11.53
N ASP A 86 11.36 6.93 12.39
CA ASP A 86 11.56 8.37 12.22
C ASP A 86 11.05 8.86 10.85
N ASP A 87 11.94 9.35 10.01
CA ASP A 87 11.69 9.86 8.66
C ASP A 87 11.90 8.81 7.56
N HIS A 88 11.85 7.52 7.89
CA HIS A 88 12.05 6.40 6.96
C HIS A 88 10.91 5.38 7.03
N CYS A 89 10.65 4.77 5.88
CA CYS A 89 9.91 3.51 5.78
C CYS A 89 10.90 2.36 5.56
N ILE A 90 10.77 1.29 6.34
CA ILE A 90 11.49 0.04 6.14
C ILE A 90 10.49 -0.97 5.60
N VAL A 91 10.57 -1.24 4.30
CA VAL A 91 9.69 -2.18 3.61
C VAL A 91 10.36 -3.54 3.56
N LEU A 92 9.73 -4.56 4.13
CA LEU A 92 10.20 -5.94 4.08
C LEU A 92 9.65 -6.60 2.83
N VAL A 93 10.54 -7.03 1.94
CA VAL A 93 10.21 -7.63 0.65
C VAL A 93 10.74 -9.05 0.61
N ASN A 94 9.92 -10.01 0.19
CA ASN A 94 10.34 -11.38 -0.02
C ASN A 94 11.06 -11.51 -1.38
N GLN A 95 12.38 -11.52 -1.37
CA GLN A 95 13.18 -11.71 -2.58
C GLN A 95 13.80 -13.10 -2.55
N LYS A 96 13.37 -13.97 -3.47
CA LYS A 96 13.89 -15.34 -3.60
C LYS A 96 13.79 -16.16 -2.30
N GLY A 97 12.70 -15.98 -1.55
CA GLY A 97 12.45 -16.70 -0.29
C GLY A 97 13.12 -16.08 0.94
N GLN A 98 13.74 -14.90 0.82
CA GLN A 98 14.35 -14.17 1.92
C GLN A 98 13.67 -12.82 2.13
N LEU A 99 13.41 -12.46 3.39
CA LEU A 99 12.91 -11.13 3.74
C LEU A 99 14.07 -10.12 3.71
N VAL A 100 14.08 -9.28 2.68
CA VAL A 100 15.08 -8.24 2.46
C VAL A 100 14.50 -6.88 2.88
N PRO A 101 15.15 -6.13 3.79
CA PRO A 101 14.70 -4.81 4.18
C PRO A 101 15.14 -3.75 3.16
N HIS A 102 14.17 -3.02 2.61
CA HIS A 102 14.38 -1.85 1.78
C HIS A 102 14.12 -0.59 2.63
N LYS A 103 15.13 0.26 2.79
CA LYS A 103 15.04 1.51 3.54
C LYS A 103 14.75 2.67 2.59
N LEU A 104 13.56 3.27 2.71
CA LEU A 104 13.11 4.40 1.91
C LEU A 104 13.18 5.67 2.76
N SER A 105 13.89 6.69 2.29
CA SER A 105 13.92 7.99 2.96
C SER A 105 12.71 8.82 2.56
N VAL A 106 12.04 9.41 3.55
CA VAL A 106 10.82 10.20 3.38
C VAL A 106 11.00 11.62 3.90
N LYS A 107 11.96 11.85 4.81
CA LYS A 107 12.29 13.16 5.41
C LYS A 107 11.12 13.83 6.16
N ASN A 108 10.04 13.09 6.39
CA ASN A 108 8.86 13.53 7.12
C ASN A 108 8.14 12.31 7.74
N GLU A 109 8.00 12.29 9.06
CA GLU A 109 7.38 11.18 9.80
C GLU A 109 5.90 10.98 9.44
N GLN A 110 5.15 12.06 9.26
CA GLN A 110 3.72 11.97 8.91
C GLN A 110 3.54 11.36 7.51
N VAL A 111 4.42 11.71 6.57
CA VAL A 111 4.44 11.09 5.26
C VAL A 111 4.91 9.63 5.35
N ALA A 112 5.85 9.30 6.24
CA ALA A 112 6.27 7.91 6.44
C ALA A 112 5.11 7.05 6.97
N LYS A 113 4.31 7.55 7.92
CA LYS A 113 3.07 6.90 8.37
C LYS A 113 2.05 6.74 7.26
N THR A 114 1.95 7.73 6.37
CA THR A 114 1.06 7.69 5.22
C THR A 114 1.50 6.64 4.21
N LEU A 115 2.79 6.60 3.85
CA LEU A 115 3.35 5.60 2.96
C LEU A 115 3.28 4.20 3.58
N LYS A 116 3.43 4.06 4.90
CA LYS A 116 3.20 2.79 5.60
C LYS A 116 1.80 2.26 5.32
N LYS A 117 0.76 3.09 5.42
CA LYS A 117 -0.63 2.66 5.11
C LYS A 117 -0.78 2.17 3.67
N VAL A 118 -0.09 2.82 2.72
CA VAL A 118 -0.06 2.38 1.32
C VAL A 118 0.60 1.00 1.20
N PHE A 119 1.76 0.81 1.84
CA PHE A 119 2.46 -0.48 1.80
C PHE A 119 1.72 -1.59 2.55
N ASP A 120 1.06 -1.27 3.67
CA ASP A 120 0.19 -2.21 4.37
C ASP A 120 -0.95 -2.65 3.45
N ALA A 121 -1.62 -1.70 2.79
CA ALA A 121 -2.67 -2.01 1.82
C ALA A 121 -2.17 -2.91 0.69
N ILE A 122 -0.93 -2.72 0.22
CA ILE A 122 -0.28 -3.57 -0.79
C ILE A 122 0.01 -4.97 -0.22
N ALA A 123 0.58 -5.07 0.98
CA ALA A 123 0.95 -6.34 1.61
C ALA A 123 -0.27 -7.25 1.89
N TYR A 124 -1.42 -6.64 2.18
CA TYR A 124 -2.67 -7.35 2.44
C TYR A 124 -3.60 -7.42 1.21
N TYR A 125 -3.15 -6.93 0.06
CA TYR A 125 -3.96 -6.95 -1.16
C TYR A 125 -4.06 -8.38 -1.71
N ASP A 126 -5.27 -8.94 -1.70
CA ASP A 126 -5.61 -10.17 -2.40
C ASP A 126 -6.60 -9.89 -3.54
N PRO A 127 -6.20 -10.08 -4.81
CA PRO A 127 -7.08 -9.90 -5.96
C PRO A 127 -8.36 -10.76 -5.91
N LYS A 128 -8.30 -11.95 -5.27
CA LYS A 128 -9.48 -12.80 -5.10
C LYS A 128 -10.44 -12.19 -4.09
N SER A 129 -9.92 -11.61 -3.02
CA SER A 129 -10.73 -10.88 -2.04
C SER A 129 -11.37 -9.64 -2.64
N GLU A 130 -10.67 -8.90 -3.52
CA GLU A 130 -11.27 -7.76 -4.22
C GLU A 130 -12.37 -8.19 -5.20
N ALA A 131 -12.17 -9.26 -5.96
CA ALA A 131 -13.21 -9.81 -6.84
C ALA A 131 -14.45 -10.24 -6.05
N LEU A 132 -14.25 -10.86 -4.89
CA LEU A 132 -15.34 -11.24 -3.97
C LEU A 132 -16.03 -10.02 -3.35
N MET A 133 -15.29 -8.94 -3.05
CA MET A 133 -15.86 -7.69 -2.56
C MET A 133 -16.66 -6.95 -3.62
N GLN A 134 -16.18 -6.90 -4.87
CA GLN A 134 -16.94 -6.34 -5.98
C GLN A 134 -18.20 -7.16 -6.26
N GLN A 135 -18.11 -8.49 -6.16
CA GLN A 135 -19.27 -9.36 -6.29
C GLN A 135 -20.26 -9.18 -5.14
N ALA A 136 -19.79 -8.98 -3.90
CA ALA A 136 -20.62 -8.67 -2.75
C ALA A 136 -21.28 -7.29 -2.89
N ALA A 137 -20.52 -6.25 -3.24
CA ALA A 137 -21.01 -4.90 -3.48
C ALA A 137 -22.11 -4.90 -4.55
N LYS A 138 -21.90 -5.61 -5.66
CA LYS A 138 -22.90 -5.77 -6.72
C LYS A 138 -24.17 -6.47 -6.22
N LYS A 139 -24.04 -7.54 -5.42
CA LYS A 139 -25.20 -8.23 -4.82
C LYS A 139 -26.00 -7.33 -3.88
N TYR A 140 -25.33 -6.46 -3.13
CA TYR A 140 -25.99 -5.54 -2.20
C TYR A 140 -26.60 -4.33 -2.92
N GLU A 141 -25.98 -3.85 -4.00
CA GLU A 141 -26.56 -2.84 -4.89
C GLU A 141 -27.81 -3.39 -5.59
N GLU A 142 -27.77 -4.63 -6.09
CA GLU A 142 -28.93 -5.36 -6.62
C GLU A 142 -30.03 -5.58 -5.56
N ALA A 143 -29.66 -5.64 -4.27
CA ALA A 143 -30.59 -5.78 -3.16
C ALA A 143 -31.12 -4.43 -2.61
N GLY A 144 -30.71 -3.29 -3.16
CA GLY A 144 -31.28 -1.96 -2.86
C GLY A 144 -30.77 -1.31 -1.56
N PHE A 145 -29.62 -1.72 -1.04
CA PHE A 145 -29.01 -1.07 0.13
C PHE A 145 -28.46 0.32 -0.21
N LYS A 146 -28.63 1.30 0.68
CA LYS A 146 -28.10 2.66 0.50
C LYS A 146 -26.59 2.70 0.78
N ASP A 147 -25.86 3.60 0.13
CA ASP A 147 -24.38 3.70 0.18
C ASP A 147 -23.76 3.65 1.59
N GLY A 148 -24.42 4.22 2.60
CA GLY A 148 -23.94 4.18 4.00
C GLY A 148 -24.07 2.80 4.65
N GLU A 149 -25.13 2.06 4.36
CA GLU A 149 -25.36 0.69 4.85
C GLU A 149 -24.50 -0.31 4.07
N LEU A 150 -24.28 -0.04 2.78
CA LEU A 150 -23.41 -0.80 1.90
C LEU A 150 -21.95 -0.77 2.39
N ASN A 151 -21.42 0.42 2.70
CA ASN A 151 -20.05 0.57 3.21
C ASN A 151 -19.84 -0.15 4.54
N TRP A 152 -20.82 -0.12 5.43
CA TRP A 152 -20.76 -0.85 6.70
C TRP A 152 -20.78 -2.37 6.50
N LEU A 153 -21.66 -2.88 5.63
CA LEU A 153 -21.75 -4.31 5.34
C LEU A 153 -20.49 -4.85 4.67
N LEU A 154 -19.92 -4.08 3.72
CA LEU A 154 -18.66 -4.43 3.07
C LEU A 154 -17.50 -4.44 4.07
N LEU A 155 -17.41 -3.42 4.94
CA LEU A 155 -16.38 -3.36 5.99
C LEU A 155 -16.51 -4.54 6.96
N ARG A 156 -17.74 -4.87 7.39
CA ARG A 156 -18.01 -6.03 8.24
C ARG A 156 -17.54 -7.33 7.61
N ASP A 157 -17.91 -7.55 6.35
CA ASP A 157 -17.55 -8.79 5.66
C ASP A 157 -16.03 -8.89 5.40
N GLU A 158 -15.35 -7.77 5.11
CA GLU A 158 -13.89 -7.70 5.01
C GLU A 158 -13.21 -8.03 6.34
N VAL A 159 -13.68 -7.43 7.44
CA VAL A 159 -13.17 -7.67 8.79
C VAL A 159 -13.31 -9.14 9.17
N MET A 160 -14.49 -9.72 8.98
CA MET A 160 -14.75 -11.12 9.35
C MET A 160 -13.91 -12.09 8.51
N ARG A 161 -13.76 -11.87 7.21
CA ARG A 161 -12.87 -12.70 6.37
C ARG A 161 -11.42 -12.59 6.78
N THR A 162 -10.97 -11.40 7.14
CA THR A 162 -9.59 -11.19 7.59
C THR A 162 -9.34 -11.96 8.90
N ILE A 163 -10.33 -12.02 9.78
CA ILE A 163 -10.28 -12.84 11.00
C ILE A 163 -10.21 -14.34 10.66
N ASP A 164 -11.00 -14.82 9.69
CA ASP A 164 -10.95 -16.21 9.25
C ASP A 164 -9.56 -16.58 8.68
N MET A 165 -8.96 -15.71 7.87
CA MET A 165 -7.60 -15.92 7.36
C MET A 165 -6.54 -15.93 8.48
N LEU A 166 -6.68 -15.07 9.49
CA LEU A 166 -5.79 -15.07 10.64
C LEU A 166 -5.94 -16.37 11.44
N TYR A 167 -7.16 -16.90 11.54
CA TYR A 167 -7.44 -18.16 12.21
C TYR A 167 -6.81 -19.36 11.46
N GLU A 168 -6.89 -19.39 10.13
CA GLU A 168 -6.18 -20.40 9.32
C GLU A 168 -4.66 -20.34 9.54
N ARG A 169 -4.08 -19.13 9.56
CA ARG A 169 -2.64 -18.95 9.81
C ARG A 169 -2.22 -19.36 11.22
N TYR A 170 -3.10 -19.16 12.21
CA TYR A 170 -2.90 -19.67 13.56
C TYR A 170 -2.91 -21.21 13.59
N ASN A 171 -3.90 -21.85 12.95
CA ASN A 171 -3.98 -23.31 12.85
C ASN A 171 -2.78 -23.93 12.12
N ASP A 172 -2.25 -23.24 11.11
CA ASP A 172 -1.02 -23.61 10.39
C ASP A 172 0.27 -23.41 11.23
N GLY A 173 0.18 -22.88 12.45
CA GLY A 173 1.32 -22.54 13.30
C GLY A 173 2.16 -21.34 12.80
N LYS A 174 1.66 -20.60 11.81
CA LYS A 174 2.32 -19.42 11.21
C LYS A 174 2.05 -18.13 11.98
N LEU A 175 1.26 -18.21 13.04
CA LEU A 175 0.87 -17.09 13.88
C LEU A 175 0.72 -17.59 15.32
N SER A 176 1.25 -16.88 16.31
CA SER A 176 1.03 -17.24 17.71
C SER A 176 -0.39 -16.90 18.15
N ILE A 177 -0.89 -17.56 19.21
CA ILE A 177 -2.22 -17.27 19.75
C ILE A 177 -2.35 -15.81 20.22
N LEU A 178 -1.27 -15.23 20.75
CA LEU A 178 -1.25 -13.84 21.21
C LEU A 178 -1.39 -12.87 20.04
N GLU A 179 -0.62 -13.10 18.96
CA GLU A 179 -0.71 -12.29 17.73
C GLU A 179 -2.07 -12.44 17.04
N TYR A 180 -2.70 -13.62 17.14
CA TYR A 180 -4.02 -13.86 16.57
C TYR A 180 -5.08 -13.04 17.30
N GLU A 181 -5.12 -13.14 18.63
CA GLU A 181 -6.12 -12.44 19.45
C GLU A 181 -5.92 -10.92 19.37
N ASP A 182 -4.68 -10.42 19.36
CA ASP A 182 -4.41 -8.98 19.22
C ASP A 182 -4.89 -8.44 17.86
N LYS A 183 -4.55 -9.12 16.76
CA LYS A 183 -4.96 -8.72 15.41
C LYS A 183 -6.47 -8.84 15.20
N LYS A 184 -7.08 -9.88 15.77
CA LYS A 184 -8.54 -10.06 15.75
C LYS A 184 -9.24 -8.94 16.51
N ALA A 185 -8.77 -8.59 17.70
CA ALA A 185 -9.33 -7.49 18.49
C ALA A 185 -9.20 -6.14 17.76
N GLU A 186 -8.05 -5.89 17.13
CA GLU A 186 -7.85 -4.69 16.31
C GLU A 186 -8.83 -4.63 15.13
N LEU A 187 -9.03 -5.74 14.41
CA LEU A 187 -9.97 -5.81 13.28
C LEU A 187 -11.41 -5.63 13.72
N LEU A 188 -11.83 -6.25 14.83
CA LEU A 188 -13.18 -6.09 15.38
C LEU A 188 -13.44 -4.65 15.86
N SER A 189 -12.43 -3.93 16.35
CA SER A 189 -12.58 -2.53 16.76
C SER A 189 -12.88 -1.55 15.62
N ARG A 190 -12.72 -1.99 14.36
CA ARG A 190 -13.03 -1.20 13.16
C ARG A 190 -14.51 -1.28 12.78
N LEU A 191 -15.27 -2.15 13.45
CA LEU A 191 -16.73 -2.25 13.40
C LEU A 191 -17.30 -1.45 14.58
#